data_AF-A0A7W3JBM9-F1
#
_entry.id   AF-A0A7W3JBM9-F1
#
_cell.length_a   1.000
_cell.length_b   1.000
_cell.length_c   1.000
_cell.angle_alpha   90.00
_cell.angle_beta   90.00
_cell.angle_gamma   90.00
#
_symmetry.space_group_name_H-M   'P 1'
#
loop_
_entity.id
_entity.type
_entity.pdbx_description
1 polymer ?
#
loop_
_entity_poly.entity_id
_entity_poly.type
_entity_poly.pdbx_seq_one_letter_code
_entity_poly.pdbx_strand_id
1 'polypeptide(L)'
;MLAVHAHPDDETLSTGGLLAAFAAAGLPARVVTCTRGERGEVIALPGTTSEGRAGLEGDGPALGMYRETELARAVAALGGLADGGVGADGADRVVAVDGVGGAVGAVEQTFLDAVPRVSAQVNRVVGAGSGLADRVRYEDSGMEWVAPGVAGPAPDSPPTAFARVPLDEPAGRLATLIRAWRPAVVATYEPGGGYGHPDHVRTHEVTVRALRLAADPTWRPDGGGELADDATPGDDVGQGLASESVRGGASVGGVGPDREGGPVRGGEGAGGVGQSLESEPVRGGEAAGGVGPGGEPWAGAELWQAVAPADEVRAARATLAALPAALALVAEHGLTLPPLDDALPPFAKDDLPAWSAEGQVIGTSGDRSSDILPIVRRGPVARMDVRGVLGRVVQAMRAHATQVQHVTVLTPAEGPVAGWYALSNGVLAPILTTETYLVVDPCVDRFVDPAA
;
A
#
# COMPACT_ATOMS: atom_id res chain seq x y z
N MET A 1 -6.29 -5.92 -3.81
CA MET A 1 -5.04 -5.18 -3.57
C MET A 1 -5.23 -4.16 -2.45
N LEU A 2 -4.15 -3.62 -1.89
CA LEU A 2 -4.16 -2.52 -0.92
C LEU A 2 -3.11 -1.47 -1.33
N ALA A 3 -3.49 -0.21 -1.49
CA ALA A 3 -2.58 0.92 -1.66
C ALA A 3 -2.45 1.65 -0.32
N VAL A 4 -1.23 2.03 0.06
CA VAL A 4 -0.97 2.76 1.31
C VAL A 4 -0.26 4.07 0.96
N HIS A 5 -0.93 5.17 1.28
CA HIS A 5 -0.54 6.52 0.87
C HIS A 5 -0.53 7.49 2.06
N ALA A 6 0.29 8.51 1.96
CA ALA A 6 0.45 9.52 3.00
C ALA A 6 -0.74 10.47 3.02
N HIS A 7 -1.09 11.08 1.89
CA HIS A 7 -2.06 12.17 1.81
C HIS A 7 -3.23 11.89 0.84
N PRO A 8 -4.33 12.67 0.96
CA PRO A 8 -5.40 12.73 -0.04
C PRO A 8 -4.92 13.34 -1.37
N ASP A 9 -4.73 12.52 -2.40
CA ASP A 9 -4.28 12.81 -3.78
C ASP A 9 -3.29 11.76 -4.28
N ASP A 10 -2.40 11.33 -3.39
CA ASP A 10 -1.34 10.36 -3.64
C ASP A 10 -1.87 9.05 -4.24
N GLU A 11 -3.06 8.60 -3.83
CA GLU A 11 -3.69 7.39 -4.35
C GLU A 11 -4.06 7.51 -5.83
N THR A 12 -4.40 8.72 -6.26
CA THR A 12 -4.71 9.00 -7.65
C THR A 12 -3.43 9.24 -8.45
N LEU A 13 -2.47 9.99 -7.90
CA LEU A 13 -1.25 10.38 -8.59
C LEU A 13 -0.24 9.23 -8.77
N SER A 14 -0.17 8.31 -7.80
CA SER A 14 0.85 7.24 -7.77
C SER A 14 0.29 5.85 -8.12
N THR A 15 -0.98 5.58 -7.83
CA THR A 15 -1.59 4.25 -7.99
C THR A 15 -2.97 4.27 -8.63
N GLY A 16 -3.37 5.40 -9.24
CA GLY A 16 -4.72 5.59 -9.77
C GLY A 16 -5.08 4.57 -10.84
N GLY A 17 -4.16 4.30 -11.77
CA GLY A 17 -4.31 3.29 -12.81
C GLY A 17 -4.42 1.88 -12.24
N LEU A 18 -3.56 1.52 -11.28
CA LEU A 18 -3.61 0.24 -10.57
C LEU A 18 -4.94 0.03 -9.86
N LEU A 19 -5.37 1.00 -9.04
CA LEU A 19 -6.65 0.96 -8.31
C LEU A 19 -7.84 0.85 -9.28
N ALA A 20 -7.88 1.70 -10.30
CA ALA A 20 -8.96 1.74 -11.27
C ALA A 20 -9.05 0.44 -12.09
N ALA A 21 -7.91 -0.18 -12.42
CA ALA A 21 -7.90 -1.44 -13.14
C ALA A 21 -8.39 -2.61 -12.28
N PHE A 22 -7.95 -2.71 -11.02
CA PHE A 22 -8.48 -3.71 -10.09
C PHE A 22 -10.00 -3.56 -9.95
N ALA A 23 -10.50 -2.34 -9.76
CA ALA A 23 -11.93 -2.07 -9.70
C ALA A 23 -12.64 -2.41 -11.03
N ALA A 24 -12.06 -2.05 -12.18
CA ALA A 24 -12.64 -2.37 -13.50
C ALA A 24 -12.72 -3.88 -13.77
N ALA A 25 -11.80 -4.66 -13.21
CA ALA A 25 -11.83 -6.12 -13.24
C ALA A 25 -12.75 -6.76 -12.19
N GLY A 26 -13.47 -5.95 -11.39
CA GLY A 26 -14.32 -6.45 -10.31
C GLY A 26 -13.55 -7.01 -9.10
N LEU A 27 -12.25 -6.72 -9.00
CA LEU A 27 -11.40 -7.20 -7.91
C LEU A 27 -11.41 -6.19 -6.74
N PRO A 28 -11.28 -6.64 -5.48
CA PRO A 28 -11.21 -5.74 -4.34
C PRO A 28 -10.01 -4.79 -4.43
N ALA A 29 -10.27 -3.48 -4.37
CA ALA A 29 -9.28 -2.42 -4.31
C ALA A 29 -9.50 -1.57 -3.06
N ARG A 30 -8.43 -1.33 -2.30
CA ARG A 30 -8.49 -0.58 -1.04
C ARG A 30 -7.36 0.43 -0.96
N VAL A 31 -7.64 1.56 -0.32
CA VAL A 31 -6.69 2.64 -0.04
C VAL A 31 -6.65 2.87 1.47
N VAL A 32 -5.46 2.90 2.04
CA VAL A 32 -5.21 3.44 3.38
C VAL A 32 -4.48 4.76 3.25
N THR A 33 -5.02 5.80 3.87
CA THR A 33 -4.43 7.14 3.89
C THR A 33 -3.94 7.47 5.30
N CYS A 34 -2.67 7.88 5.44
CA CYS A 34 -2.04 8.08 6.75
C CYS A 34 -2.47 9.38 7.44
N THR A 35 -2.56 10.49 6.70
CA THR A 35 -2.91 11.82 7.20
C THR A 35 -4.00 12.46 6.34
N ARG A 36 -4.47 13.67 6.70
CA ARG A 36 -5.49 14.39 5.90
C ARG A 36 -4.89 15.53 5.07
N GLY A 37 -3.56 15.68 5.08
CA GLY A 37 -2.88 16.69 4.29
C GLY A 37 -3.13 18.12 4.77
N GLU A 38 -3.23 18.31 6.09
CA GLU A 38 -3.59 19.56 6.75
C GLU A 38 -2.55 20.68 6.58
N ARG A 39 -1.33 20.33 6.16
CA ARG A 39 -0.24 21.29 5.96
C ARG A 39 0.04 21.58 4.49
N GLY A 40 -0.76 21.01 3.58
CA GLY A 40 -0.64 21.22 2.15
C GLY A 40 -0.97 22.66 1.73
N GLU A 41 -0.36 23.09 0.62
CA GLU A 41 -0.66 24.37 -0.02
C GLU A 41 -1.99 24.30 -0.78
N VAL A 42 -2.71 25.42 -0.85
CA VAL A 42 -3.94 25.57 -1.66
C VAL A 42 -3.80 26.81 -2.54
N ILE A 43 -3.21 26.65 -3.72
CA ILE A 43 -3.17 27.79 -4.66
C ILE A 43 -4.57 28.03 -5.20
N ALA A 44 -5.16 29.16 -4.83
CA ALA A 44 -6.41 29.66 -5.40
C ALA A 44 -6.13 30.56 -6.61
N LEU A 45 -6.11 29.97 -7.80
CA LEU A 45 -6.10 30.74 -9.05
C LEU A 45 -7.54 30.97 -9.54
N PRO A 46 -7.85 32.15 -10.10
CA PRO A 46 -9.11 32.34 -10.81
C PRO A 46 -9.23 31.37 -12.00
N GLY A 47 -10.40 30.74 -12.19
CA GLY A 47 -10.65 29.83 -13.31
C GLY A 47 -10.06 28.42 -13.16
N THR A 48 -9.49 28.06 -12.01
CA THR A 48 -9.03 26.69 -11.71
C THR A 48 -10.02 25.95 -10.80
N THR A 49 -9.83 24.64 -10.65
CA THR A 49 -10.60 23.81 -9.70
C THR A 49 -10.55 24.34 -8.27
N SER A 50 -9.48 25.05 -7.90
CA SER A 50 -9.25 25.63 -6.58
C SER A 50 -9.90 27.00 -6.34
N GLU A 51 -10.62 27.56 -7.33
CA GLU A 51 -11.29 28.85 -7.19
C GLU A 51 -12.23 28.87 -5.96
N GLY A 52 -12.14 29.93 -5.16
CA GLY A 52 -12.94 30.08 -3.93
C GLY A 52 -12.45 29.30 -2.71
N ARG A 53 -11.30 28.61 -2.78
CA ARG A 53 -10.76 27.77 -1.68
C ARG A 53 -9.54 28.34 -0.97
N ALA A 54 -9.12 29.56 -1.32
CA ALA A 54 -7.95 30.24 -0.73
C ALA A 54 -8.01 30.29 0.81
N GLY A 55 -9.21 30.42 1.37
CA GLY A 55 -9.41 30.52 2.82
C GLY A 55 -9.16 29.22 3.59
N LEU A 56 -8.89 28.10 2.91
CA LEU A 56 -8.50 26.85 3.56
C LEU A 56 -7.00 26.79 3.86
N GLU A 57 -6.17 27.53 3.09
CA GLU A 57 -4.73 27.55 3.32
C GLU A 57 -4.40 28.14 4.69
N GLY A 58 -3.59 27.43 5.48
CA GLY A 58 -3.24 27.82 6.84
C GLY A 58 -4.28 27.46 7.91
N ASP A 59 -5.49 27.03 7.53
CA ASP A 59 -6.47 26.42 8.43
C ASP A 59 -6.44 24.89 8.28
N GLY A 60 -5.47 24.26 8.94
CA GLY A 60 -5.23 22.82 8.81
C GLY A 60 -6.45 21.94 9.11
N PRO A 61 -7.22 22.18 10.19
CA PRO A 61 -8.48 21.47 10.43
C PRO A 61 -9.49 21.62 9.30
N ALA A 62 -9.73 22.84 8.80
CA ALA A 62 -10.67 23.06 7.70
C ALA A 62 -10.20 22.41 6.40
N LEU A 63 -8.91 22.54 6.07
CA LEU A 63 -8.30 21.91 4.90
C LEU A 63 -8.38 20.39 4.96
N GLY A 64 -8.03 19.79 6.10
CA GLY A 64 -8.12 18.34 6.30
C GLY A 64 -9.53 17.81 6.09
N MET A 65 -10.55 18.45 6.71
CA MET A 65 -11.95 18.07 6.51
C MET A 65 -12.37 18.20 5.03
N TYR A 66 -11.90 19.23 4.34
CA TYR A 66 -12.19 19.40 2.91
C TYR A 66 -11.56 18.27 2.09
N ARG A 67 -10.28 17.96 2.31
CA ARG A 67 -9.54 16.91 1.59
C ARG A 67 -10.11 15.51 1.83
N GLU A 68 -10.75 15.24 2.98
CA GLU A 68 -11.52 14.00 3.18
C GLU A 68 -12.65 13.84 2.15
N THR A 69 -13.35 14.94 1.82
CA THR A 69 -14.43 14.92 0.81
C THR A 69 -13.89 14.82 -0.61
N GLU A 70 -12.69 15.34 -0.87
CA GLU A 70 -11.99 15.18 -2.16
C GLU A 70 -11.58 13.73 -2.36
N LEU A 71 -10.94 13.12 -1.36
CA LEU A 71 -10.55 11.72 -1.36
C LEU A 71 -11.74 10.79 -1.58
N ALA A 72 -12.85 11.01 -0.87
CA ALA A 72 -14.05 10.19 -1.02
C ALA A 72 -14.58 10.23 -2.46
N ARG A 73 -14.58 11.41 -3.10
CA ARG A 73 -14.98 11.57 -4.50
C ARG A 73 -13.97 10.94 -5.48
N ALA A 74 -12.69 11.11 -5.23
CA ALA A 74 -11.62 10.52 -6.05
C ALA A 74 -11.68 8.99 -6.05
N VAL A 75 -11.80 8.39 -4.87
CA VAL A 75 -11.94 6.94 -4.68
C VAL A 75 -13.20 6.40 -5.37
N ALA A 76 -14.33 7.13 -5.30
CA ALA A 76 -15.54 6.77 -6.03
C ALA A 76 -15.33 6.79 -7.55
N ALA A 77 -14.63 7.81 -8.07
CA ALA A 77 -14.30 7.91 -9.49
C ALA A 77 -13.36 6.79 -9.96
N LEU A 78 -12.34 6.42 -9.18
CA LEU A 78 -11.49 5.25 -9.44
C LEU A 78 -12.30 3.94 -9.48
N GLY A 79 -13.32 3.82 -8.62
CA GLY A 79 -14.31 2.74 -8.64
C GLY A 79 -15.26 2.75 -9.86
N GLY A 80 -15.28 3.84 -10.64
CA GLY A 80 -16.14 3.97 -11.81
C GLY A 80 -17.55 4.50 -11.50
N LEU A 81 -17.76 5.05 -10.31
CA LEU A 81 -18.96 5.83 -10.01
C LEU A 81 -18.78 7.25 -10.57
N ALA A 82 -19.61 7.62 -11.55
CA ALA A 82 -19.64 8.99 -12.06
C ALA A 82 -20.22 9.96 -11.02
N ASP A 83 -19.83 11.24 -11.11
CA ASP A 83 -20.31 12.35 -10.28
C ASP A 83 -21.84 12.33 -10.13
N GLY A 84 -22.33 11.91 -8.96
CA GLY A 84 -23.78 11.81 -8.68
C GLY A 84 -24.23 10.77 -7.64
N GLY A 85 -23.32 9.92 -7.14
CA GLY A 85 -23.65 8.95 -6.08
C GLY A 85 -23.61 9.48 -4.65
N VAL A 86 -23.03 10.67 -4.43
CA VAL A 86 -23.01 11.34 -3.12
C VAL A 86 -24.16 12.33 -3.12
N GLY A 87 -25.27 11.96 -2.49
CA GLY A 87 -26.42 12.85 -2.32
C GLY A 87 -26.00 14.17 -1.66
N ALA A 88 -26.70 15.25 -1.99
CA ALA A 88 -26.46 16.62 -1.53
C ALA A 88 -26.58 16.84 0.00
N ASP A 89 -26.74 15.77 0.78
CA ASP A 89 -26.72 15.78 2.22
C ASP A 89 -25.42 15.10 2.67
N GLY A 90 -24.43 15.92 3.05
CA GLY A 90 -23.13 15.50 3.59
C GLY A 90 -23.25 14.84 4.97
N ALA A 91 -24.00 13.74 5.05
CA ALA A 91 -24.15 12.90 6.22
C ALA A 91 -23.64 11.49 5.89
N ASP A 92 -22.57 11.10 6.59
CA ASP A 92 -22.12 9.74 6.86
C ASP A 92 -22.67 8.64 5.93
N ARG A 93 -21.92 8.38 4.87
CA ARG A 93 -21.63 6.99 4.51
C ARG A 93 -20.15 6.71 4.74
N VAL A 94 -19.73 6.88 5.98
CA VAL A 94 -18.77 5.94 6.56
C VAL A 94 -19.48 4.60 6.51
N VAL A 95 -19.17 3.77 5.52
CA VAL A 95 -19.54 2.36 5.59
C VAL A 95 -18.68 1.83 6.74
N ALA A 96 -19.31 1.67 7.91
CA ALA A 96 -18.74 0.92 9.00
C ALA A 96 -18.33 -0.45 8.42
N VAL A 97 -17.03 -0.76 8.51
CA VAL A 97 -16.46 -2.02 8.02
C VAL A 97 -16.81 -3.12 9.02
N ASP A 98 -18.09 -3.50 9.06
CA ASP A 98 -18.54 -4.77 9.63
C ASP A 98 -18.73 -5.74 8.46
N GLY A 99 -17.62 -6.20 7.88
CA GLY A 99 -17.67 -7.19 6.81
C GLY A 99 -16.36 -7.41 6.08
N VAL A 100 -15.91 -8.66 6.04
CA VAL A 100 -14.70 -9.14 5.31
C VAL A 100 -14.93 -9.16 3.78
N GLY A 101 -16.12 -8.81 3.30
CA GLY A 101 -16.47 -8.77 1.87
C GLY A 101 -16.46 -7.34 1.33
N GLY A 102 -15.49 -7.02 0.47
CA GLY A 102 -15.48 -5.73 -0.21
C GLY A 102 -16.48 -5.68 -1.37
N ALA A 103 -17.02 -4.49 -1.66
CA ALA A 103 -17.97 -4.34 -2.77
C ALA A 103 -17.28 -4.58 -4.12
N VAL A 104 -17.82 -5.49 -4.93
CA VAL A 104 -17.30 -5.83 -6.27
C VAL A 104 -17.29 -4.57 -7.14
N GLY A 105 -16.12 -4.24 -7.68
CA GLY A 105 -15.94 -3.10 -8.57
C GLY A 105 -15.88 -1.72 -7.89
N ALA A 106 -15.76 -1.66 -6.56
CA ALA A 106 -15.53 -0.43 -5.83
C ALA A 106 -14.07 -0.30 -5.36
N VAL A 107 -13.66 0.94 -5.06
CA VAL A 107 -12.46 1.22 -4.27
C VAL A 107 -12.91 1.65 -2.88
N GLU A 108 -12.39 1.02 -1.84
CA GLU A 108 -12.67 1.37 -0.44
C GLU A 108 -11.53 2.21 0.14
N GLN A 109 -11.85 3.15 1.03
CA GLN A 109 -10.85 4.00 1.69
C GLN A 109 -10.98 3.91 3.21
N THR A 110 -9.85 3.99 3.91
CA THR A 110 -9.79 4.08 5.37
C THR A 110 -8.61 4.95 5.80
N PHE A 111 -8.82 5.85 6.76
CA PHE A 111 -7.71 6.54 7.41
C PHE A 111 -7.01 5.63 8.40
N LEU A 112 -5.67 5.62 8.41
CA LEU A 112 -4.89 4.73 9.28
C LEU A 112 -5.20 4.98 10.77
N ASP A 113 -5.43 6.24 11.14
CA ASP A 113 -5.78 6.62 12.52
C ASP A 113 -7.22 6.25 12.95
N ALA A 114 -8.08 5.92 11.99
CA ALA A 114 -9.44 5.42 12.25
C ALA A 114 -9.44 3.93 12.65
N VAL A 115 -8.37 3.19 12.33
CA VAL A 115 -8.18 1.80 12.78
C VAL A 115 -7.95 1.81 14.29
N PRO A 116 -8.75 1.10 15.12
CA PRO A 116 -8.57 1.12 16.56
C PRO A 116 -7.14 0.81 17.00
N ARG A 117 -6.71 1.42 18.12
CA ARG A 117 -5.39 1.11 18.69
C ARG A 117 -5.26 -0.38 18.98
N VAL A 118 -4.12 -0.89 18.55
CA VAL A 118 -3.58 -2.20 18.91
C VAL A 118 -3.16 -2.13 20.38
N SER A 119 -4.07 -2.46 21.31
CA SER A 119 -3.83 -2.32 22.74
C SER A 119 -2.95 -3.45 23.29
N ALA A 120 -1.67 -3.16 23.52
CA ALA A 120 -0.95 -3.58 24.73
C ALA A 120 0.25 -2.66 24.98
N GLN A 121 0.47 -2.27 26.24
CA GLN A 121 1.56 -1.42 26.73
C GLN A 121 1.47 0.10 26.42
N VAL A 122 0.40 0.75 26.88
CA VAL A 122 0.57 2.07 27.51
C VAL A 122 0.67 1.81 29.01
N ASN A 123 1.87 1.98 29.56
CA ASN A 123 2.13 1.82 30.98
C ASN A 123 1.14 2.63 31.84
N ARG A 124 0.64 1.98 32.90
CA ARG A 124 -0.05 2.57 34.04
C ARG A 124 0.73 3.76 34.61
N VAL A 125 0.46 4.97 34.14
CA VAL A 125 0.52 6.22 34.92
C VAL A 125 -0.55 7.14 34.34
N VAL A 126 -1.31 7.78 35.22
CA VAL A 126 -2.46 8.67 34.98
C VAL A 126 -3.79 7.92 34.91
N GLY A 127 -4.62 8.24 35.90
CA GLY A 127 -5.85 7.54 36.24
C GLY A 127 -6.98 7.68 35.22
N ALA A 128 -7.99 6.86 35.45
CA ALA A 128 -9.23 6.76 34.70
C ALA A 128 -9.78 8.13 34.24
N GLY A 129 -9.84 8.30 32.92
CA GLY A 129 -10.47 9.43 32.25
C GLY A 129 -10.96 9.02 30.86
N SER A 130 -12.29 8.95 30.73
CA SER A 130 -13.15 8.94 29.53
C SER A 130 -12.63 8.41 28.19
N GLY A 131 -13.43 7.51 27.58
CA GLY A 131 -13.31 6.92 26.23
C GLY A 131 -13.38 7.89 25.04
N LEU A 132 -12.65 8.99 25.11
CA LEU A 132 -12.30 9.90 24.02
C LEU A 132 -10.77 9.97 23.80
N ALA A 133 -9.98 9.38 24.71
CA ALA A 133 -8.51 9.43 24.72
C ALA A 133 -7.80 8.45 23.75
N ASP A 134 -8.55 7.62 23.02
CA ASP A 134 -7.99 6.51 22.24
C ASP A 134 -7.68 6.83 20.77
N ARG A 135 -8.15 7.98 20.26
CA ARG A 135 -7.90 8.43 18.88
C ARG A 135 -6.62 9.27 18.82
N VAL A 136 -5.50 8.64 18.48
CA VAL A 136 -4.33 9.39 17.96
C VAL A 136 -4.70 9.82 16.56
N ARG A 137 -4.66 11.12 16.27
CA ARG A 137 -4.75 11.63 14.90
C ARG A 137 -3.32 11.82 14.41
N TYR A 138 -2.99 11.28 13.24
CA TYR A 138 -1.70 11.54 12.61
C TYR A 138 -1.81 12.84 11.83
N GLU A 139 -1.06 13.86 12.24
CA GLU A 139 -1.00 15.12 11.52
C GLU A 139 -0.02 14.98 10.35
N ASP A 140 -0.36 15.60 9.22
CA ASP A 140 0.59 15.87 8.14
C ASP A 140 1.85 16.54 8.71
N SER A 141 3.01 15.97 8.40
CA SER A 141 4.29 16.42 8.92
C SER A 141 4.73 17.77 8.35
N GLY A 142 4.22 18.12 7.17
CA GLY A 142 4.74 19.18 6.33
C GLY A 142 6.12 18.83 5.76
N MET A 143 6.57 19.66 4.82
CA MET A 143 7.88 19.52 4.19
C MET A 143 8.53 20.88 3.90
N GLU A 144 9.82 20.84 3.56
CA GLU A 144 10.52 21.92 2.87
C GLU A 144 11.33 21.37 1.69
N TRP A 145 11.59 22.19 0.68
CA TRP A 145 12.47 21.83 -0.43
C TRP A 145 13.94 21.95 -0.01
N VAL A 146 14.62 20.81 0.14
CA VAL A 146 16.05 20.77 0.52
C VAL A 146 16.98 20.80 -0.70
N ALA A 147 16.47 20.41 -1.86
CA ALA A 147 17.07 20.60 -3.18
C ALA A 147 15.97 20.65 -4.25
N PRO A 148 16.25 21.12 -5.48
CA PRO A 148 15.26 21.08 -6.57
C PRO A 148 14.67 19.67 -6.76
N GLY A 149 13.36 19.55 -6.62
CA GLY A 149 12.64 18.28 -6.75
C GLY A 149 12.85 17.28 -5.60
N VAL A 150 13.53 17.66 -4.52
CA VAL A 150 13.75 16.82 -3.34
C VAL A 150 13.25 17.53 -2.09
N ALA A 151 12.22 16.95 -1.48
CA ALA A 151 11.64 17.38 -0.22
C ALA A 151 12.40 16.80 0.98
N GLY A 152 12.23 17.46 2.12
CA GLY A 152 12.72 17.01 3.42
C GLY A 152 11.84 17.50 4.57
N PRO A 153 12.19 17.16 5.82
CA PRO A 153 11.40 17.50 7.00
C PRO A 153 11.28 19.01 7.21
N ALA A 154 10.06 19.52 7.37
CA ALA A 154 9.85 20.90 7.78
C ALA A 154 10.39 21.15 9.21
N PRO A 155 11.07 22.28 9.47
CA PRO A 155 11.66 22.57 10.78
C PRO A 155 10.62 22.76 11.89
N ASP A 156 9.38 23.08 11.52
CA ASP A 156 8.26 23.32 12.43
C ASP A 156 7.29 22.11 12.54
N SER A 157 7.71 20.93 12.06
CA SER A 157 6.92 19.69 12.12
C SER A 157 6.45 19.39 13.56
N PRO A 158 5.13 19.22 13.83
CA PRO A 158 4.62 19.08 15.20
C PRO A 158 4.97 17.72 15.81
N PRO A 159 4.98 17.54 17.14
CA PRO A 159 5.24 16.23 17.76
C PRO A 159 4.24 15.13 17.38
N THR A 160 3.03 15.52 16.97
CA THR A 160 1.94 14.66 16.48
C THR A 160 2.06 14.33 14.98
N ALA A 161 3.07 14.87 14.31
CA ALA A 161 3.37 14.60 12.91
C ALA A 161 3.59 13.11 12.66
N PHE A 162 3.01 12.59 11.57
CA PHE A 162 3.10 11.18 11.22
C PHE A 162 4.54 10.68 11.06
N ALA A 163 5.43 11.48 10.47
CA ALA A 163 6.87 11.16 10.37
C ALA A 163 7.59 11.11 11.73
N ARG A 164 6.96 11.59 12.81
CA ARG A 164 7.58 11.69 14.14
C ARG A 164 7.03 10.70 15.16
N VAL A 165 5.83 10.13 14.94
CA VAL A 165 5.28 9.11 15.86
C VAL A 165 6.13 7.82 15.85
N PRO A 166 6.14 7.02 16.94
CA PRO A 166 6.90 5.76 16.96
C PRO A 166 6.40 4.79 15.89
N LEU A 167 7.31 4.28 15.04
CA LEU A 167 7.00 3.47 13.84
C LEU A 167 6.06 2.28 14.08
N ASP A 168 6.25 1.55 15.18
CA ASP A 168 5.48 0.33 15.47
C ASP A 168 3.99 0.59 15.70
N GLU A 169 3.62 1.81 16.11
CA GLU A 169 2.23 2.16 16.40
C GLU A 169 1.37 2.24 15.12
N PRO A 170 1.69 3.06 14.10
CA PRO A 170 0.99 3.02 12.82
C PRO A 170 1.20 1.70 12.06
N ALA A 171 2.37 1.06 12.19
CA ALA A 171 2.63 -0.22 11.53
C ALA A 171 1.74 -1.35 12.10
N GLY A 172 1.49 -1.38 13.41
CA GLY A 172 0.57 -2.34 14.02
C GLY A 172 -0.88 -2.16 13.55
N ARG A 173 -1.34 -0.91 13.41
CA ARG A 173 -2.67 -0.61 12.85
C ARG A 173 -2.79 -1.12 11.41
N LEU A 174 -1.80 -0.83 10.58
CA LEU A 174 -1.77 -1.30 9.20
C LEU A 174 -1.66 -2.84 9.12
N ALA A 175 -0.87 -3.48 9.99
CA ALA A 175 -0.76 -4.94 10.04
C ALA A 175 -2.09 -5.62 10.40
N THR A 176 -2.92 -4.98 11.23
CA THR A 176 -4.28 -5.43 11.54
C THR A 176 -5.14 -5.46 10.28
N LEU A 177 -5.10 -4.39 9.48
CA LEU A 177 -5.80 -4.33 8.19
C LEU A 177 -5.27 -5.36 7.19
N ILE A 178 -3.95 -5.51 7.08
CA ILE A 178 -3.32 -6.48 6.18
C ILE A 178 -3.78 -7.90 6.51
N ARG A 179 -3.81 -8.28 7.79
CA ARG A 179 -4.30 -9.60 8.20
C ARG A 179 -5.80 -9.80 7.99
N ALA A 180 -6.59 -8.74 8.19
CA ALA A 180 -8.04 -8.78 7.97
C ALA A 180 -8.39 -8.90 6.48
N TRP A 181 -7.71 -8.14 5.62
CA TRP A 181 -8.00 -8.06 4.19
C TRP A 181 -7.22 -9.04 3.33
N ARG A 182 -6.12 -9.61 3.85
CA ARG A 182 -5.23 -10.56 3.16
C ARG A 182 -4.93 -10.17 1.71
N PRO A 183 -4.47 -8.94 1.44
CA PRO A 183 -4.24 -8.50 0.07
C PRO A 183 -3.14 -9.34 -0.60
N ALA A 184 -3.31 -9.72 -1.86
CA ALA A 184 -2.24 -10.36 -2.65
C ALA A 184 -1.11 -9.37 -3.02
N VAL A 185 -1.46 -8.08 -3.15
CA VAL A 185 -0.55 -6.99 -3.52
C VAL A 185 -0.78 -5.83 -2.56
N VAL A 186 0.31 -5.33 -1.98
CA VAL A 186 0.36 -4.06 -1.24
C VAL A 186 1.23 -3.07 -2.02
N ALA A 187 0.66 -1.96 -2.46
CA ALA A 187 1.36 -0.91 -3.19
C ALA A 187 1.65 0.31 -2.30
N THR A 188 2.86 0.84 -2.38
CA THR A 188 3.27 2.07 -1.66
C THR A 188 4.47 2.72 -2.35
N TYR A 189 5.07 3.72 -1.73
CA TYR A 189 6.26 4.41 -2.23
C TYR A 189 7.50 3.50 -2.23
N GLU A 190 8.46 3.81 -3.11
CA GLU A 190 9.84 3.34 -2.97
C GLU A 190 10.53 3.99 -1.73
N PRO A 191 11.67 3.46 -1.25
CA PRO A 191 12.27 3.89 0.02
C PRO A 191 12.53 5.40 0.16
N GLY A 192 12.80 6.10 -0.94
CA GLY A 192 12.98 7.55 -0.95
C GLY A 192 11.66 8.36 -0.90
N GLY A 193 10.50 7.72 -0.77
CA GLY A 193 9.21 8.42 -0.72
C GLY A 193 8.82 9.10 -2.03
N GLY A 194 9.45 8.69 -3.14
CA GLY A 194 9.23 9.25 -4.46
C GLY A 194 9.99 10.55 -4.71
N TYR A 195 9.61 11.64 -4.04
CA TYR A 195 10.30 12.94 -4.10
C TYR A 195 10.89 13.38 -2.76
N GLY A 196 10.91 12.51 -1.74
CA GLY A 196 11.53 12.79 -0.43
C GLY A 196 10.60 13.34 0.64
N HIS A 197 9.28 13.44 0.40
CA HIS A 197 8.36 13.92 1.42
C HIS A 197 8.46 13.05 2.68
N PRO A 198 8.61 13.64 3.89
CA PRO A 198 8.78 12.88 5.13
C PRO A 198 7.69 11.84 5.37
N ASP A 199 6.42 12.19 5.12
CA ASP A 199 5.31 11.25 5.28
C ASP A 199 5.27 10.15 4.22
N HIS A 200 5.84 10.37 3.03
CA HIS A 200 5.93 9.33 2.00
C HIS A 200 6.99 8.31 2.40
N VAL A 201 8.15 8.79 2.85
CA VAL A 201 9.22 7.95 3.43
C VAL A 201 8.67 7.18 4.64
N ARG A 202 7.98 7.85 5.57
CA ARG A 202 7.38 7.17 6.72
C ARG A 202 6.30 6.17 6.31
N THR A 203 5.49 6.47 5.30
CA THR A 203 4.47 5.52 4.82
C THR A 203 5.11 4.26 4.23
N HIS A 204 6.24 4.40 3.53
CA HIS A 204 7.05 3.26 3.10
C HIS A 204 7.52 2.43 4.30
N GLU A 205 8.17 3.06 5.29
CA GLU A 205 8.66 2.39 6.50
C GLU A 205 7.55 1.65 7.25
N VAL A 206 6.41 2.33 7.45
CA VAL A 206 5.20 1.79 8.10
C VAL A 206 4.69 0.58 7.32
N THR A 207 4.63 0.66 5.99
CA THR A 207 4.14 -0.43 5.14
C THR A 207 5.04 -1.65 5.20
N VAL A 208 6.36 -1.47 5.08
CA VAL A 208 7.34 -2.57 5.18
C VAL A 208 7.26 -3.20 6.57
N ARG A 209 7.22 -2.40 7.64
CA ARG A 209 7.10 -2.90 9.01
C ARG A 209 5.78 -3.64 9.22
N ALA A 210 4.67 -3.12 8.73
CA ALA A 210 3.36 -3.74 8.85
C ALA A 210 3.28 -5.09 8.13
N LEU A 211 3.91 -5.21 6.96
CA LEU A 211 4.01 -6.49 6.24
C LEU A 211 4.77 -7.54 7.05
N ARG A 212 5.90 -7.15 7.67
CA ARG A 212 6.68 -8.04 8.55
C ARG A 212 5.87 -8.47 9.78
N LEU A 213 5.18 -7.52 10.43
CA LEU A 213 4.29 -7.82 11.56
C LEU A 213 3.12 -8.73 11.16
N ALA A 214 2.53 -8.50 9.99
CA ALA A 214 1.44 -9.32 9.49
C ALA A 214 1.87 -10.76 9.18
N ALA A 215 3.09 -10.95 8.67
CA ALA A 215 3.69 -12.25 8.36
C ALA A 215 4.16 -13.02 9.60
N ASP A 216 4.57 -12.34 10.67
CA ASP A 216 4.98 -12.97 11.93
C ASP A 216 3.79 -13.67 12.61
N PRO A 217 3.74 -15.01 12.70
CA PRO A 217 2.60 -15.72 13.28
C PRO A 217 2.45 -15.51 14.80
N THR A 218 3.46 -14.96 15.47
CA THR A 218 3.45 -14.67 16.91
C THR A 218 2.96 -13.25 17.20
N TRP A 219 3.06 -12.33 16.22
CA TRP A 219 2.55 -10.98 16.41
C TRP A 219 1.03 -11.02 16.65
N ARG A 220 0.56 -10.21 17.59
CA ARG A 220 -0.86 -10.11 17.97
C ARG A 220 -1.26 -8.63 18.02
N PRO A 221 -2.40 -8.25 17.40
CA PRO A 221 -2.90 -6.88 17.43
C PRO A 221 -3.27 -6.36 18.84
N ASP A 222 -3.37 -7.23 19.84
CA ASP A 222 -3.61 -6.90 21.24
C ASP A 222 -2.37 -7.18 22.10
N GLY A 223 -1.20 -7.33 21.49
CA GLY A 223 0.08 -7.60 22.16
C GLY A 223 0.20 -8.96 22.86
N GLY A 224 -0.76 -9.88 22.66
CA GLY A 224 -0.65 -11.27 23.09
C GLY A 224 -0.67 -11.43 24.60
N GLY A 225 -1.87 -11.50 25.19
CA GLY A 225 -2.03 -12.25 26.43
C GLY A 225 -1.84 -13.73 26.14
N GLU A 226 -1.12 -14.46 26.99
CA GLU A 226 -1.08 -15.92 26.92
C GLU A 226 -2.52 -16.45 26.81
N LEU A 227 -2.85 -17.06 25.68
CA LEU A 227 -3.95 -18.02 25.64
C LEU A 227 -3.46 -19.14 26.53
N ALA A 228 -4.09 -19.31 27.70
CA ALA A 228 -3.86 -20.46 28.55
C ALA A 228 -3.89 -21.71 27.66
N ASP A 229 -2.78 -22.44 27.65
CA ASP A 229 -2.62 -23.67 26.88
C ASP A 229 -3.88 -24.53 26.97
N ASP A 230 -4.23 -25.12 25.82
CA ASP A 230 -5.29 -26.10 25.64
C ASP A 230 -5.49 -26.94 26.90
N ALA A 231 -6.63 -26.72 27.57
CA ALA A 231 -7.11 -27.60 28.60
C ALA A 231 -7.25 -29.00 27.99
N THR A 232 -6.29 -29.85 28.30
CA THR A 232 -6.42 -31.29 28.10
C THR A 232 -7.68 -31.73 28.85
N PRO A 233 -8.63 -32.46 28.22
CA PRO A 233 -9.74 -33.03 28.95
C PRO A 233 -9.20 -34.18 29.79
N GLY A 234 -8.75 -33.86 31.00
CA GLY A 234 -8.38 -34.81 32.03
C GLY A 234 -9.49 -34.84 33.06
N ASP A 235 -10.24 -35.93 33.08
CA ASP A 235 -11.09 -36.35 34.18
C ASP A 235 -10.33 -36.16 35.51
N ASP A 236 -10.90 -35.43 36.47
CA ASP A 236 -11.17 -36.05 37.77
C ASP A 236 -12.01 -35.21 38.73
N VAL A 237 -12.86 -35.96 39.40
CA VAL A 237 -13.81 -35.60 40.42
C VAL A 237 -13.09 -35.36 41.75
N GLY A 238 -13.18 -34.14 42.28
CA GLY A 238 -13.41 -33.86 43.71
C GLY A 238 -12.40 -34.29 44.79
N GLN A 239 -12.32 -33.42 45.80
CA GLN A 239 -11.68 -33.58 47.12
C GLN A 239 -10.17 -33.31 47.09
N GLY A 240 -9.57 -32.50 47.95
CA GLY A 240 -9.92 -32.14 49.33
C GLY A 240 -8.62 -32.21 50.12
N LEU A 241 -8.25 -31.07 50.71
CA LEU A 241 -7.03 -30.80 51.48
C LEU A 241 -6.63 -31.92 52.46
N ALA A 242 -5.35 -32.32 52.50
CA ALA A 242 -4.58 -32.53 53.74
C ALA A 242 -3.14 -33.06 53.51
N SER A 243 -2.18 -32.31 54.06
CA SER A 243 -0.97 -32.69 54.82
C SER A 243 -0.06 -33.88 54.42
N GLU A 244 1.22 -33.53 54.30
CA GLU A 244 2.41 -34.19 54.88
C GLU A 244 2.57 -35.71 54.78
N SER A 245 3.66 -36.15 54.13
CA SER A 245 4.85 -36.69 54.81
C SER A 245 5.60 -37.76 53.99
N VAL A 246 6.93 -37.68 54.10
CA VAL A 246 7.93 -38.77 54.01
C VAL A 246 8.14 -39.46 52.65
N ARG A 247 9.28 -39.12 52.04
CA ARG A 247 9.98 -39.92 51.05
C ARG A 247 10.59 -41.16 51.72
N GLY A 248 10.20 -42.34 51.26
CA GLY A 248 10.92 -43.60 51.46
C GLY A 248 11.13 -44.24 50.09
N GLY A 249 12.39 -44.37 49.67
CA GLY A 249 12.76 -44.96 48.39
C GLY A 249 12.75 -46.48 48.41
N ALA A 250 12.51 -47.08 47.24
CA ALA A 250 13.07 -48.35 46.84
C ALA A 250 12.94 -48.50 45.32
N SER A 251 14.07 -48.72 44.65
CA SER A 251 14.20 -49.10 43.25
C SER A 251 14.52 -50.59 43.16
N VAL A 252 13.79 -51.33 42.32
CA VAL A 252 14.14 -52.62 41.66
C VAL A 252 13.08 -52.77 40.54
N GLY A 253 13.27 -53.15 39.28
CA GLY A 253 14.34 -53.81 38.52
C GLY A 253 13.67 -54.81 37.55
N GLY A 254 14.19 -54.97 36.31
CA GLY A 254 13.80 -56.01 35.32
C GLY A 254 13.24 -55.41 34.02
N VAL A 255 13.93 -55.30 32.88
CA VAL A 255 14.65 -56.26 31.99
C VAL A 255 13.73 -57.13 31.11
N GLY A 256 13.57 -56.68 29.86
CA GLY A 256 13.61 -57.44 28.58
C GLY A 256 12.37 -58.24 28.12
N PRO A 257 12.34 -58.77 26.88
CA PRO A 257 13.09 -58.35 25.67
C PRO A 257 12.28 -58.42 24.33
N ASP A 258 12.93 -57.97 23.25
CA ASP A 258 12.90 -58.43 21.85
C ASP A 258 11.58 -58.62 21.07
N ARG A 259 11.55 -58.03 19.86
CA ARG A 259 11.46 -58.80 18.60
C ARG A 259 11.73 -57.93 17.35
N GLU A 260 12.78 -58.34 16.62
CA GLU A 260 13.09 -58.00 15.23
C GLU A 260 12.17 -58.72 14.23
N GLY A 261 12.14 -58.21 12.98
CA GLY A 261 11.83 -59.01 11.78
C GLY A 261 11.28 -58.20 10.60
N GLY A 262 12.11 -57.88 9.59
CA GLY A 262 11.71 -57.24 8.31
C GLY A 262 11.01 -58.19 7.32
N PRO A 263 11.30 -58.23 6.00
CA PRO A 263 11.92 -57.24 5.09
C PRO A 263 11.39 -57.24 3.61
N VAL A 264 11.98 -56.41 2.73
CA VAL A 264 12.20 -56.50 1.25
C VAL A 264 11.03 -56.52 0.21
N ARG A 265 11.12 -55.60 -0.78
CA ARG A 265 11.22 -55.80 -2.27
C ARG A 265 10.89 -54.46 -2.97
N GLY A 266 11.61 -53.94 -3.97
CA GLY A 266 12.50 -54.52 -4.97
C GLY A 266 11.83 -54.42 -6.35
N GLY A 267 12.26 -53.50 -7.22
CA GLY A 267 11.73 -53.36 -8.58
C GLY A 267 12.41 -52.24 -9.38
N GLU A 268 13.49 -52.58 -10.08
CA GLU A 268 14.05 -51.80 -11.19
C GLU A 268 13.29 -52.10 -12.49
N GLY A 269 13.15 -51.10 -13.36
CA GLY A 269 12.60 -51.24 -14.71
C GLY A 269 12.99 -50.04 -15.57
N ALA A 270 13.73 -50.32 -16.66
CA ALA A 270 14.45 -49.38 -17.50
C ALA A 270 13.61 -48.73 -18.62
N GLY A 271 14.10 -47.58 -19.11
CA GLY A 271 14.14 -47.24 -20.54
C GLY A 271 13.00 -46.39 -21.10
N GLY A 272 13.30 -45.14 -21.47
CA GLY A 272 12.41 -44.30 -22.28
C GLY A 272 12.97 -42.91 -22.52
N VAL A 273 13.65 -42.74 -23.66
CA VAL A 273 14.13 -41.44 -24.15
C VAL A 273 12.94 -40.58 -24.57
N GLY A 274 12.79 -39.42 -23.97
CA GLY A 274 11.83 -38.39 -24.37
C GLY A 274 12.36 -37.02 -23.97
N GLN A 275 12.78 -36.23 -24.95
CA GLN A 275 13.15 -34.84 -24.74
C GLN A 275 11.92 -34.09 -24.23
N SER A 276 12.00 -33.56 -23.02
CA SER A 276 11.07 -32.56 -22.49
C SER A 276 11.92 -31.51 -21.79
N LEU A 277 11.90 -30.31 -22.34
CA LEU A 277 12.43 -29.11 -21.71
C LEU A 277 11.51 -28.84 -20.51
N GLU A 278 11.91 -29.33 -19.34
CA GLU A 278 11.30 -28.97 -18.07
C GLU A 278 11.64 -27.49 -17.81
N SER A 279 10.64 -26.64 -18.00
CA SER A 279 10.60 -25.35 -17.32
C SER A 279 10.36 -25.63 -15.84
N GLU A 280 11.44 -25.72 -15.09
CA GLU A 280 11.43 -25.73 -13.62
C GLU A 280 10.57 -24.53 -13.14
N PRO A 281 9.54 -24.74 -12.31
CA PRO A 281 8.91 -23.64 -11.62
C PRO A 281 9.96 -23.08 -10.67
N VAL A 282 10.29 -21.81 -10.82
CA VAL A 282 11.05 -21.05 -9.83
C VAL A 282 10.24 -21.11 -8.54
N ARG A 283 10.52 -22.09 -7.69
CA ARG A 283 10.10 -22.10 -6.30
C ARG A 283 10.86 -20.95 -5.65
N GLY A 284 10.16 -19.83 -5.52
CA GLY A 284 10.55 -18.77 -4.59
C GLY A 284 10.77 -19.40 -3.21
N GLY A 285 11.79 -18.92 -2.51
CA GLY A 285 12.07 -19.30 -1.14
C GLY A 285 10.79 -19.24 -0.30
N GLU A 286 10.71 -20.12 0.70
CA GLU A 286 9.57 -20.25 1.60
C GLU A 286 9.08 -18.87 2.05
N ALA A 287 8.01 -18.39 1.41
CA ALA A 287 7.30 -17.22 1.85
C ALA A 287 6.80 -17.55 3.26
N ALA A 288 7.18 -16.73 4.24
CA ALA A 288 6.69 -16.82 5.60
C ALA A 288 5.16 -16.63 5.56
N GLY A 289 4.44 -17.73 5.41
CA GLY A 289 2.98 -17.74 5.37
C GLY A 289 2.44 -17.31 6.71
N GLY A 290 1.61 -16.27 6.71
CA GLY A 290 0.88 -15.85 7.90
C GLY A 290 -0.33 -16.76 8.15
N VAL A 291 -0.58 -17.09 9.42
CA VAL A 291 -1.82 -17.73 9.86
C VAL A 291 -2.83 -16.62 10.13
N GLY A 292 -3.89 -16.51 9.32
CA GLY A 292 -4.97 -15.57 9.62
C GLY A 292 -5.96 -16.12 10.64
N PRO A 293 -6.98 -15.32 11.03
CA PRO A 293 -7.86 -15.62 12.16
C PRO A 293 -8.70 -16.93 12.02
N GLY A 294 -8.68 -17.57 10.85
CA GLY A 294 -9.33 -18.87 10.60
C GLY A 294 -8.38 -20.04 10.31
N GLY A 295 -7.07 -19.91 10.53
CA GLY A 295 -6.12 -21.02 10.32
C GLY A 295 -5.74 -21.30 8.86
N GLU A 296 -6.41 -20.68 7.88
CA GLU A 296 -6.05 -20.85 6.46
C GLU A 296 -4.71 -20.18 6.11
N PRO A 297 -3.84 -20.85 5.34
CA PRO A 297 -2.55 -20.31 4.93
C PRO A 297 -2.73 -19.13 3.96
N TRP A 298 -2.21 -17.97 4.34
CA TRP A 298 -2.05 -16.81 3.46
C TRP A 298 -0.59 -16.70 3.04
N ALA A 299 -0.32 -16.72 1.74
CA ALA A 299 1.04 -16.70 1.19
C ALA A 299 1.81 -15.38 1.42
N GLY A 300 1.20 -14.40 2.09
CA GLY A 300 1.71 -13.04 2.21
C GLY A 300 1.29 -12.13 1.04
N ALA A 301 1.59 -10.84 1.16
CA ALA A 301 1.42 -9.89 0.07
C ALA A 301 2.75 -9.64 -0.64
N GLU A 302 2.73 -9.50 -1.96
CA GLU A 302 3.83 -8.87 -2.68
C GLU A 302 3.84 -7.36 -2.36
N LEU A 303 5.02 -6.79 -2.10
CA LEU A 303 5.19 -5.34 -1.96
C LEU A 303 5.54 -4.73 -3.31
N TRP A 304 4.69 -3.81 -3.78
CA TRP A 304 4.84 -3.10 -5.05
C TRP A 304 5.19 -1.64 -4.78
N GLN A 305 6.42 -1.25 -5.11
CA GLN A 305 6.93 0.10 -4.87
C GLN A 305 6.79 0.93 -6.15
N ALA A 306 6.02 2.03 -6.09
CA ALA A 306 5.79 2.92 -7.22
C ALA A 306 7.12 3.55 -7.69
N VAL A 307 7.44 3.33 -8.96
CA VAL A 307 8.65 3.83 -9.63
C VAL A 307 8.35 4.17 -11.10
N ALA A 308 9.30 4.75 -11.81
CA ALA A 308 9.25 4.88 -13.25
C ALA A 308 10.63 4.68 -13.87
N PRO A 309 10.72 4.18 -15.12
CA PRO A 309 11.98 4.18 -15.86
C PRO A 309 12.47 5.61 -16.08
N ALA A 310 13.73 5.87 -15.74
CA ALA A 310 14.31 7.21 -15.80
C ALA A 310 14.34 7.78 -17.23
N ASP A 311 14.54 6.95 -18.23
CA ASP A 311 14.44 7.30 -19.65
C ASP A 311 13.01 7.67 -20.06
N GLU A 312 12.00 6.93 -19.60
CA GLU A 312 10.58 7.26 -19.82
C GLU A 312 10.20 8.59 -19.17
N VAL A 313 10.70 8.90 -17.96
CA VAL A 313 10.46 10.19 -17.30
C VAL A 313 11.08 11.34 -18.09
N ARG A 314 12.34 11.19 -18.55
CA ARG A 314 13.01 12.19 -19.40
C ARG A 314 12.28 12.39 -20.72
N ALA A 315 11.88 11.30 -21.38
CA ALA A 315 11.11 11.34 -22.62
C ALA A 315 9.76 12.03 -22.41
N ALA A 316 9.05 11.75 -21.33
CA ALA A 316 7.77 12.38 -21.01
C ALA A 316 7.90 13.88 -20.75
N ARG A 317 8.95 14.33 -20.03
CA ARG A 317 9.25 15.76 -19.87
C ARG A 317 9.52 16.43 -21.22
N ALA A 318 10.33 15.81 -22.07
CA ALA A 318 10.65 16.33 -23.39
C ALA A 318 9.41 16.42 -24.31
N THR A 319 8.57 15.39 -24.31
CA THR A 319 7.29 15.38 -25.04
C THR A 319 6.38 16.50 -24.54
N LEU A 320 6.18 16.61 -23.22
CA LEU A 320 5.33 17.65 -22.63
C LEU A 320 5.80 19.06 -22.99
N ALA A 321 7.11 19.30 -22.92
CA ALA A 321 7.72 20.59 -23.28
C ALA A 321 7.62 20.94 -24.78
N ALA A 322 7.35 19.96 -25.64
CA ALA A 322 7.19 20.16 -27.08
C ALA A 322 5.71 20.38 -27.49
N LEU A 323 4.75 20.10 -26.60
CA LEU A 323 3.32 20.18 -26.90
C LEU A 323 2.81 21.64 -26.92
N PRO A 324 2.29 22.15 -28.05
CA PRO A 324 1.79 23.54 -28.11
C PRO A 324 0.68 23.84 -27.11
N ALA A 325 -0.21 22.89 -26.85
CA ALA A 325 -1.31 23.06 -25.90
C ALA A 325 -0.82 23.13 -24.44
N ALA A 326 0.24 22.38 -24.10
CA ALA A 326 0.85 22.44 -22.78
C ALA A 326 1.58 23.77 -22.57
N LEU A 327 2.35 24.22 -23.58
CA LEU A 327 3.04 25.51 -23.55
C LEU A 327 2.06 26.69 -23.46
N ALA A 328 0.91 26.61 -24.15
CA ALA A 328 -0.14 27.61 -24.05
C ALA A 328 -0.70 27.70 -22.62
N LEU A 329 -1.01 26.56 -21.99
CA LEU A 329 -1.48 26.50 -20.60
C LEU A 329 -0.45 27.07 -19.61
N VAL A 330 0.83 26.73 -19.81
CA VAL A 330 1.95 27.27 -19.02
C VAL A 330 1.98 28.80 -19.09
N ALA A 331 1.89 29.35 -20.30
CA ALA A 331 1.91 30.80 -20.51
C ALA A 331 0.66 31.50 -19.96
N GLU A 332 -0.52 30.88 -20.10
CA GLU A 332 -1.81 31.42 -19.66
C GLU A 332 -1.91 31.50 -18.13
N HIS A 333 -1.45 30.46 -17.43
CA HIS A 333 -1.62 30.34 -15.97
C HIS A 333 -0.34 30.55 -15.17
N GLY A 334 0.77 30.92 -15.82
CA GLY A 334 2.06 31.16 -15.15
C GLY A 334 2.65 29.91 -14.49
N LEU A 335 2.37 28.73 -15.06
CA LEU A 335 2.91 27.47 -14.58
C LEU A 335 4.40 27.33 -14.94
N THR A 336 5.02 26.28 -14.43
CA THR A 336 6.38 25.89 -14.79
C THR A 336 6.41 24.47 -15.33
N LEU A 337 7.40 24.18 -16.16
CA LEU A 337 7.75 22.82 -16.57
C LEU A 337 9.02 22.41 -15.82
N PRO A 338 9.13 21.15 -15.37
CA PRO A 338 10.40 20.64 -14.88
C PRO A 338 11.49 20.80 -15.95
N PRO A 339 12.64 21.42 -15.62
CA PRO A 339 13.79 21.47 -16.51
C PRO A 339 14.16 20.07 -17.05
N LEU A 340 14.61 20.03 -18.30
CA LEU A 340 14.92 18.77 -18.98
C LEU A 340 16.22 18.13 -18.47
N ASP A 341 17.12 18.95 -17.94
CA ASP A 341 18.43 18.60 -17.40
C ASP A 341 18.44 18.43 -15.87
N ASP A 342 17.33 18.72 -15.19
CA ASP A 342 17.20 18.51 -13.76
C ASP A 342 17.42 17.05 -13.37
N ALA A 343 18.04 16.86 -12.22
CA ALA A 343 18.12 15.56 -11.58
C ALA A 343 16.72 14.95 -11.47
N LEU A 344 16.62 13.66 -11.77
CA LEU A 344 15.35 12.97 -11.63
C LEU A 344 15.09 12.67 -10.15
N PRO A 345 13.81 12.72 -9.72
CA PRO A 345 13.43 12.36 -8.36
C PRO A 345 13.71 10.88 -8.06
N PRO A 346 13.86 10.50 -6.78
CA PRO A 346 14.15 9.13 -6.36
C PRO A 346 13.28 8.01 -6.96
N PHE A 347 12.01 8.27 -7.32
CA PHE A 347 11.17 7.24 -7.98
C PHE A 347 11.65 6.85 -9.38
N ALA A 348 12.41 7.70 -10.06
CA ALA A 348 12.96 7.40 -11.38
C ALA A 348 14.17 6.47 -11.24
N LYS A 349 14.13 5.30 -11.89
CA LYS A 349 15.17 4.27 -11.80
C LYS A 349 15.76 3.99 -13.18
N ASP A 350 17.08 3.94 -13.30
CA ASP A 350 17.76 3.64 -14.57
C ASP A 350 17.78 2.12 -14.87
N ASP A 351 17.75 1.25 -13.85
CA ASP A 351 17.93 -0.20 -13.99
C ASP A 351 16.61 -1.00 -14.08
N LEU A 352 15.62 -0.48 -14.82
CA LEU A 352 14.34 -1.19 -15.02
C LEU A 352 14.27 -1.86 -16.41
N PRO A 353 13.73 -3.09 -16.55
CA PRO A 353 13.55 -3.74 -17.84
C PRO A 353 12.69 -2.89 -18.78
N ALA A 354 12.89 -2.91 -20.10
CA ALA A 354 12.01 -2.19 -21.03
C ALA A 354 10.56 -2.73 -21.05
N TRP A 355 9.59 -1.86 -21.28
CA TRP A 355 8.17 -2.24 -21.42
C TRP A 355 7.81 -2.51 -22.88
N SER A 356 6.95 -3.51 -23.11
CA SER A 356 6.12 -3.55 -24.31
C SER A 356 4.75 -4.11 -23.97
N ALA A 357 3.72 -3.61 -24.64
CA ALA A 357 2.33 -4.07 -24.48
C ALA A 357 2.14 -5.56 -24.87
N GLU A 358 3.13 -6.16 -25.53
CA GLU A 358 3.16 -7.57 -25.95
C GLU A 358 3.64 -8.52 -24.82
N GLY A 359 3.80 -8.03 -23.60
CA GLY A 359 4.29 -8.81 -22.46
C GLY A 359 3.27 -9.74 -21.79
N GLN A 360 3.77 -10.64 -20.94
CA GLN A 360 3.00 -11.62 -20.18
C GLN A 360 2.08 -10.95 -19.14
N VAL A 361 0.77 -11.13 -19.29
CA VAL A 361 -0.28 -10.65 -18.36
C VAL A 361 -0.25 -11.48 -17.07
N ILE A 362 -0.30 -10.84 -15.89
CA ILE A 362 -0.50 -11.56 -14.63
C ILE A 362 -2.00 -11.80 -14.41
N GLY A 363 -2.42 -13.06 -14.38
CA GLY A 363 -3.64 -13.49 -13.69
C GLY A 363 -3.27 -14.02 -12.31
N THR A 364 -3.92 -13.56 -11.24
CA THR A 364 -3.76 -14.18 -9.91
C THR A 364 -4.75 -15.33 -9.77
N SER A 365 -4.23 -16.49 -9.37
CA SER A 365 -4.92 -17.72 -8.92
C SER A 365 -6.22 -18.13 -9.64
N GLY A 366 -6.12 -19.19 -10.44
CA GLY A 366 -7.25 -20.09 -10.72
C GLY A 366 -8.30 -19.54 -11.68
N ASP A 367 -8.04 -19.73 -12.97
CA ASP A 367 -9.06 -20.01 -14.00
C ASP A 367 -10.16 -18.93 -14.20
N ARG A 368 -9.91 -18.00 -15.15
CA ARG A 368 -10.76 -17.71 -16.34
C ARG A 368 -10.62 -16.26 -16.83
N SER A 369 -10.32 -16.16 -18.13
CA SER A 369 -10.30 -14.99 -19.02
C SER A 369 -8.92 -14.38 -19.26
N SER A 370 -8.56 -14.21 -20.51
CA SER A 370 -7.33 -13.57 -20.98
C SER A 370 -7.42 -12.03 -21.00
N ASP A 371 -8.45 -11.45 -20.37
CA ASP A 371 -8.72 -10.00 -20.35
C ASP A 371 -8.49 -9.36 -18.96
N ILE A 372 -7.77 -10.04 -18.06
CA ILE A 372 -7.94 -9.88 -16.61
C ILE A 372 -7.43 -8.58 -16.00
N LEU A 373 -6.27 -8.05 -16.35
CA LEU A 373 -5.81 -6.72 -15.92
C LEU A 373 -4.74 -6.28 -16.95
N PRO A 374 -4.59 -4.98 -17.29
CA PRO A 374 -3.50 -4.51 -18.16
C PRO A 374 -2.11 -4.58 -17.49
N ILE A 375 -1.92 -5.51 -16.54
CA ILE A 375 -0.71 -5.67 -15.76
C ILE A 375 0.19 -6.72 -16.39
N VAL A 376 1.44 -6.32 -16.68
CA VAL A 376 2.50 -7.19 -17.16
C VAL A 376 3.60 -7.30 -16.11
N ARG A 377 4.02 -8.52 -15.75
CA ARG A 377 5.21 -8.74 -14.89
C ARG A 377 6.39 -9.23 -15.71
N ARG A 378 7.55 -8.62 -15.46
CA ARG A 378 8.85 -9.01 -16.03
C ARG A 378 9.88 -9.03 -14.91
N GLY A 379 10.17 -10.23 -14.39
CA GLY A 379 11.07 -10.38 -13.25
C GLY A 379 10.57 -9.62 -12.01
N PRO A 380 11.41 -8.78 -11.36
CA PRO A 380 11.03 -8.02 -10.17
C PRO A 380 10.26 -6.73 -10.50
N VAL A 381 9.65 -6.62 -11.69
CA VAL A 381 8.94 -5.41 -12.12
C VAL A 381 7.55 -5.75 -12.61
N ALA A 382 6.56 -4.99 -12.16
CA ALA A 382 5.19 -5.01 -12.68
C ALA A 382 4.88 -3.67 -13.36
N ARG A 383 4.08 -3.72 -14.43
CA ARG A 383 3.68 -2.54 -15.19
C ARG A 383 2.22 -2.58 -15.52
N MET A 384 1.55 -1.44 -15.47
CA MET A 384 0.14 -1.28 -15.79
C MET A 384 -0.04 -0.26 -16.90
N ASP A 385 -0.68 -0.65 -18.00
CA ASP A 385 -1.14 0.30 -19.01
C ASP A 385 -2.37 1.07 -18.50
N VAL A 386 -2.22 2.38 -18.27
CA VAL A 386 -3.30 3.18 -17.68
C VAL A 386 -4.34 3.63 -18.70
N ARG A 387 -4.07 3.51 -20.01
CA ARG A 387 -4.91 4.10 -21.06
C ARG A 387 -6.33 3.55 -21.04
N GLY A 388 -6.50 2.27 -20.70
CA GLY A 388 -7.82 1.63 -20.58
C GLY A 388 -8.68 2.17 -19.42
N VAL A 389 -8.08 2.80 -18.42
CA VAL A 389 -8.75 3.33 -17.22
C VAL A 389 -8.55 4.83 -17.02
N LEU A 390 -7.89 5.51 -17.96
CA LEU A 390 -7.49 6.91 -17.85
C LEU A 390 -8.66 7.86 -17.55
N GLY A 391 -9.86 7.57 -18.07
CA GLY A 391 -11.05 8.35 -17.77
C GLY A 391 -11.39 8.39 -16.28
N ARG A 392 -11.21 7.26 -15.57
CA ARG A 392 -11.43 7.17 -14.12
C ARG A 392 -10.35 7.93 -13.34
N VAL A 393 -9.09 7.77 -13.74
CA VAL A 393 -7.95 8.46 -13.13
C VAL A 393 -8.10 9.98 -13.25
N VAL A 394 -8.48 10.48 -14.43
CA VAL A 394 -8.67 11.91 -14.67
C VAL A 394 -9.86 12.48 -13.91
N GLN A 395 -10.96 11.73 -13.78
CA GLN A 395 -12.07 12.12 -12.92
C GLN A 395 -11.65 12.21 -11.44
N ALA A 396 -10.85 11.24 -10.98
CA ALA A 396 -10.30 11.27 -9.63
C ALA A 396 -9.35 12.46 -9.42
N MET A 397 -8.49 12.78 -10.40
CA MET A 397 -7.65 13.97 -10.37
C MET A 397 -8.47 15.25 -10.24
N ARG A 398 -9.60 15.37 -10.97
CA ARG A 398 -10.51 16.53 -10.85
C ARG A 398 -11.17 16.65 -9.48
N ALA A 399 -11.35 15.55 -8.77
CA ALA A 399 -11.95 15.56 -7.44
C ALA A 399 -11.03 16.20 -6.38
N HIS A 400 -9.71 16.10 -6.57
CA HIS A 400 -8.67 16.73 -5.75
C HIS A 400 -8.46 18.21 -6.10
N ALA A 401 -9.52 19.01 -6.01
CA ALA A 401 -9.52 20.42 -6.39
C ALA A 401 -8.55 21.30 -5.58
N THR A 402 -8.16 20.92 -4.36
CA THR A 402 -7.12 21.64 -3.60
C THR A 402 -5.71 21.37 -4.10
N GLN A 403 -5.47 20.23 -4.75
CA GLN A 403 -4.14 19.78 -5.19
C GLN A 403 -3.96 19.81 -6.70
N VAL A 404 -4.96 19.45 -7.50
CA VAL A 404 -4.90 19.40 -8.96
C VAL A 404 -5.67 20.57 -9.55
N GLN A 405 -4.95 21.52 -10.14
CA GLN A 405 -5.50 22.76 -10.73
C GLN A 405 -6.03 22.54 -12.15
N HIS A 406 -5.29 21.77 -12.93
CA HIS A 406 -5.60 21.46 -14.33
C HIS A 406 -5.35 19.98 -14.58
N VAL A 407 -6.16 19.40 -15.47
CA VAL A 407 -5.93 18.04 -15.97
C VAL A 407 -6.49 17.90 -17.37
N THR A 408 -5.66 17.38 -18.26
CA THR A 408 -5.96 17.19 -19.68
C THR A 408 -5.57 15.78 -20.11
N VAL A 409 -6.37 15.21 -21.01
CA VAL A 409 -6.11 13.92 -21.65
C VAL A 409 -5.70 14.15 -23.10
N LEU A 410 -4.70 13.40 -23.55
CA LEU A 410 -4.32 13.30 -24.96
C LEU A 410 -4.98 12.09 -25.60
N THR A 411 -5.61 12.28 -26.76
CA THR A 411 -6.20 11.19 -27.53
C THR A 411 -5.91 11.38 -29.03
N PRO A 412 -5.03 10.56 -29.63
CA PRO A 412 -4.23 9.50 -29.00
C PRO A 412 -3.15 10.06 -28.05
N ALA A 413 -2.61 9.21 -27.19
CA ALA A 413 -1.42 9.51 -26.40
C ALA A 413 -0.21 9.79 -27.31
N GLU A 414 0.73 10.62 -26.84
CA GLU A 414 1.96 10.95 -27.56
C GLU A 414 3.17 10.34 -26.84
N GLY A 415 3.76 9.30 -27.43
CA GLY A 415 4.86 8.57 -26.81
C GLY A 415 4.48 8.06 -25.41
N PRO A 416 5.27 8.38 -24.36
CA PRO A 416 4.95 7.97 -22.99
C PRO A 416 3.87 8.84 -22.32
N VAL A 417 3.34 9.89 -22.98
CA VAL A 417 2.44 10.88 -22.37
C VAL A 417 0.98 10.63 -22.77
N ALA A 418 0.15 10.27 -21.79
CA ALA A 418 -1.30 10.08 -21.92
C ALA A 418 -2.10 11.37 -21.69
N GLY A 419 -1.46 12.40 -21.14
CA GLY A 419 -2.07 13.66 -20.75
C GLY A 419 -1.14 14.45 -19.84
N TRP A 420 -1.66 15.44 -19.15
CA TRP A 420 -0.91 16.21 -18.16
C TRP A 420 -1.82 16.77 -17.08
N TYR A 421 -1.23 17.15 -15.96
CA TYR A 421 -1.90 17.83 -14.87
C TYR A 421 -0.98 18.90 -14.27
N ALA A 422 -1.57 19.88 -13.60
CA ALA A 422 -0.84 20.89 -12.84
C ALA A 422 -1.21 20.76 -11.37
N LEU A 423 -0.20 20.72 -10.49
CA LEU A 423 -0.42 20.65 -9.05
C LEU A 423 -0.48 22.04 -8.40
N SER A 424 -0.84 22.05 -7.12
CA SER A 424 -0.78 23.16 -6.16
C SER A 424 0.61 23.79 -6.00
N ASN A 425 1.66 23.26 -6.63
CA ASN A 425 2.99 23.89 -6.66
C ASN A 425 3.26 24.66 -7.97
N GLY A 426 2.26 24.77 -8.86
CA GLY A 426 2.39 25.44 -10.15
C GLY A 426 3.24 24.69 -11.18
N VAL A 427 3.55 23.41 -10.95
CA VAL A 427 4.33 22.58 -11.88
C VAL A 427 3.38 21.75 -12.75
N LEU A 428 3.57 21.82 -14.07
CA LEU A 428 2.90 20.97 -15.04
C LEU A 428 3.65 19.63 -15.20
N ALA A 429 2.99 18.53 -14.91
CA ALA A 429 3.54 17.18 -14.94
C ALA A 429 2.81 16.29 -15.97
N PRO A 430 3.53 15.37 -16.65
CA PRO A 430 2.91 14.44 -17.58
C PRO A 430 2.13 13.36 -16.82
N ILE A 431 0.96 12.96 -17.35
CA ILE A 431 0.34 11.68 -17.02
C ILE A 431 1.01 10.64 -17.91
N LEU A 432 1.69 9.66 -17.31
CA LEU A 432 2.34 8.60 -18.06
C LEU A 432 1.31 7.61 -18.61
N THR A 433 1.62 6.98 -19.75
CA THR A 433 0.83 5.89 -20.32
C THR A 433 0.93 4.59 -19.52
N THR A 434 1.94 4.48 -18.65
CA THR A 434 2.24 3.27 -17.88
C THR A 434 2.60 3.62 -16.44
N GLU A 435 1.98 2.94 -15.48
CA GLU A 435 2.45 2.90 -14.09
C GLU A 435 3.41 1.73 -13.92
N THR A 436 4.55 1.95 -13.24
CA THR A 436 5.58 0.91 -13.03
C THR A 436 5.81 0.68 -11.54
N TYR A 437 6.02 -0.57 -11.17
CA TYR A 437 6.24 -0.99 -9.79
C TYR A 437 7.43 -1.94 -9.69
N LEU A 438 8.32 -1.68 -8.74
CA LEU A 438 9.27 -2.69 -8.27
C LEU A 438 8.53 -3.67 -7.36
N VAL A 439 8.61 -4.96 -7.68
CA VAL A 439 8.09 -6.05 -6.86
C VAL A 439 9.19 -6.53 -5.93
N VAL A 440 9.00 -6.31 -4.64
CA VAL A 440 10.00 -6.57 -3.60
C VAL A 440 9.43 -7.56 -2.58
N ASP A 441 10.29 -8.42 -2.04
CA ASP A 441 9.96 -9.22 -0.87
C ASP A 441 10.16 -8.35 0.39
N PRO A 442 9.10 -8.05 1.15
CA PRO A 442 9.20 -7.22 2.35
C PRO A 442 9.93 -7.91 3.51
N CYS A 443 10.07 -9.25 3.47
CA CYS A 443 10.66 -10.07 4.53
C CYS A 443 12.13 -10.42 4.27
N VAL A 444 12.64 -10.17 3.07
CA VAL A 444 14.07 -10.30 2.78
C VAL A 444 14.75 -8.99 3.13
N ASP A 445 15.51 -8.98 4.22
CA ASP A 445 16.48 -7.91 4.46
C ASP A 445 17.54 -7.99 3.35
N ARG A 446 17.41 -7.15 2.33
CA ARG A 446 18.49 -6.94 1.36
C ARG A 446 19.63 -6.14 2.01
N PHE A 447 20.33 -6.80 2.92
CA PHE A 447 21.77 -6.71 3.01
C PHE A 447 22.34 -8.04 2.48
N VAL A 448 22.10 -8.31 1.20
CA VAL A 448 22.98 -9.22 0.47
C VAL A 448 24.10 -8.33 -0.05
N ASP A 449 25.27 -8.49 0.55
CA ASP A 449 26.54 -7.93 0.09
C ASP A 449 26.65 -8.07 -1.44
N PRO A 450 26.89 -7.00 -2.22
CA PRO A 450 27.07 -7.09 -3.66
C PRO A 450 28.33 -7.87 -4.09
N ALA A 451 29.06 -8.50 -3.16
CA ALA A 451 30.22 -9.33 -3.42
C ALA A 451 30.03 -10.85 -3.18
N ALA A 452 28.79 -11.38 -3.10
CA ALA A 452 28.52 -12.83 -2.95
C ALA A 452 28.26 -13.54 -4.30
#